data_AF-F7UWJ2-F1
#
_entry.id   AF-F7UWJ2-F1
#
_cell.length_a   1.000
_cell.length_b   1.000
_cell.length_c   1.000
_cell.angle_alpha   90.00
_cell.angle_beta   90.00
_cell.angle_gamma   90.00
#
_symmetry.space_group_name_H-M   'P 1'
#
loop_
_entity.id
_entity.type
_entity.pdbx_description
1 polymer ?
#
loop_
_entity_poly.entity_id
_entity_poly.type
_entity_poly.pdbx_seq_one_letter_code
_entity_poly.pdbx_strand_id
1 'polypeptide(L)'
;MTIFGNKMKDGRIVANFSTVSVPGIDAGWAVEAILGDRELVIRPRVTKTPEVVVGYDRILGCTLGTEEQIIEKQKSFYGRAILGSLIFGPAGAVVGGLDGLTKKRKKSMHTYLSIEYGSIMDPKAVVLEVVGATLGLSKWLEEFEDHAPWIVDESPKAPEPPKRIEL
;
A
#
# COMPACT_ATOMS: atom_id res chain seq x y z
N MET A 1 17.43 4.17 17.75
CA MET A 1 16.59 5.35 18.07
C MET A 1 15.20 4.84 18.40
N THR A 2 14.67 5.19 19.56
CA THR A 2 13.40 4.67 20.06
C THR A 2 12.23 5.44 19.45
N ILE A 3 11.43 4.77 18.62
CA ILE A 3 10.21 5.30 18.01
C ILE A 3 9.05 4.79 18.85
N PHE A 4 8.50 5.65 19.70
CA PHE A 4 7.21 5.44 20.34
C PHE A 4 6.28 6.54 19.80
N GLY A 5 5.60 6.28 18.69
CA GLY A 5 4.62 7.20 18.12
C GLY A 5 4.66 7.30 16.60
N ASN A 6 3.65 7.97 16.06
CA ASN A 6 3.44 8.26 14.64
C ASN A 6 4.11 9.57 14.18
N LYS A 7 5.09 10.07 14.94
CA LYS A 7 5.79 11.33 14.69
C LYS A 7 7.27 11.20 15.01
N MET A 8 8.11 11.72 14.14
CA MET A 8 9.56 11.85 14.31
C MET A 8 9.89 13.05 15.21
N LYS A 9 11.14 13.13 15.69
CA LYS A 9 11.61 14.25 16.54
C LYS A 9 11.57 15.61 15.83
N ASP A 10 11.76 15.61 14.52
CA ASP A 10 11.67 16.79 13.65
C ASP A 10 10.21 17.15 13.30
N GLY A 11 9.26 16.35 13.77
CA GLY A 11 7.84 16.58 13.60
C GLY A 11 7.21 15.90 12.39
N ARG A 12 7.99 15.23 11.53
CA ARG A 12 7.44 14.48 10.39
C ARG A 12 6.60 13.30 10.84
N ILE A 13 5.57 12.99 10.06
CA ILE A 13 4.64 11.90 10.35
C ILE A 13 5.21 10.59 9.80
N VAL A 14 5.12 9.53 10.58
CA VAL A 14 5.73 8.23 10.26
C VAL A 14 4.83 7.08 10.64
N ALA A 15 4.77 6.07 9.78
CA ALA A 15 4.13 4.78 10.06
C ALA A 15 5.07 3.64 9.67
N ASN A 16 4.99 2.52 10.40
CA ASN A 16 5.83 1.34 10.14
C ASN A 16 5.04 0.33 9.33
N PHE A 17 5.66 -0.28 8.32
CA PHE A 17 5.06 -1.30 7.48
C PHE A 17 6.00 -2.49 7.29
N SER A 18 5.49 -3.58 6.71
CA SER A 18 6.31 -4.64 6.12
C SER A 18 6.33 -4.47 4.60
N THR A 19 7.48 -4.71 3.96
CA THR A 19 7.57 -4.66 2.49
C THR A 19 6.91 -5.87 1.85
N VAL A 20 6.15 -5.64 0.78
CA VAL A 20 5.72 -6.71 -0.14
C VAL A 20 6.50 -6.60 -1.44
N SER A 21 6.58 -5.39 -1.98
CA SER A 21 7.36 -5.08 -3.18
C SER A 21 7.83 -3.64 -3.11
N VAL A 22 9.12 -3.44 -2.91
CA VAL A 22 9.74 -2.11 -2.90
C VAL A 22 11.04 -2.21 -3.68
N PRO A 23 11.27 -1.38 -4.72
CA PRO A 23 12.47 -1.49 -5.53
C PRO A 23 13.76 -1.41 -4.69
N GLY A 24 14.57 -2.46 -4.76
CA GLY A 24 15.84 -2.56 -4.02
C GLY A 24 15.72 -2.99 -2.56
N ILE A 25 14.53 -3.36 -2.08
CA ILE A 25 14.31 -3.88 -0.72
C ILE A 25 13.54 -5.21 -0.80
N ASP A 26 14.07 -6.25 -0.15
CA ASP A 26 13.44 -7.57 -0.12
C ASP A 26 12.08 -7.53 0.60
N ALA A 27 11.19 -8.45 0.25
CA ALA A 27 9.89 -8.61 0.91
C ALA A 27 10.04 -9.08 2.38
N GLY A 28 9.05 -8.75 3.21
CA GLY A 28 9.00 -9.09 4.65
C GLY A 28 9.85 -8.20 5.54
N TRP A 29 10.49 -7.16 4.99
CA TRP A 29 11.35 -6.25 5.74
C TRP A 29 10.56 -5.14 6.40
N ALA A 30 10.92 -4.83 7.65
CA ALA A 30 10.35 -3.69 8.36
C ALA A 30 10.88 -2.37 7.79
N VAL A 31 9.96 -1.51 7.35
CA VAL A 31 10.26 -0.17 6.83
C VAL A 31 9.46 0.89 7.58
N GLU A 32 10.00 2.11 7.58
CA GLU A 32 9.30 3.33 7.97
C GLU A 32 8.90 4.08 6.71
N ALA A 33 7.62 4.43 6.61
CA ALA A 33 7.11 5.37 5.61
C ALA A 33 7.00 6.75 6.27
N ILE A 34 7.80 7.70 5.81
CA ILE A 34 7.96 9.03 6.39
C ILE A 34 7.40 10.05 5.40
N LEU A 35 6.46 10.89 5.86
CA LEU A 35 5.94 12.01 5.07
C LEU A 35 6.90 13.19 5.20
N GLY A 36 7.57 13.53 4.10
CA GLY A 36 8.36 14.75 3.95
C GLY A 36 7.52 15.89 3.37
N ASP A 37 8.16 17.03 3.07
CA ASP A 37 7.44 18.21 2.58
C ASP A 37 6.97 18.02 1.12
N ARG A 38 7.74 17.29 0.32
CA ARG A 38 7.47 17.09 -1.12
C ARG A 38 7.63 15.64 -1.58
N GLU A 39 7.93 14.74 -0.65
CA GLU A 39 8.23 13.36 -0.96
C GLU A 39 7.80 12.39 0.13
N LEU A 40 7.48 11.18 -0.29
CA LEU A 40 7.38 10.00 0.56
C LEU A 40 8.75 9.32 0.63
N VAL A 41 9.23 9.06 1.85
CA VAL A 41 10.48 8.32 2.08
C VAL A 41 10.17 6.96 2.70
N ILE A 42 10.66 5.89 2.10
CA ILE A 42 10.55 4.51 2.59
C ILE A 42 11.94 4.05 3.01
N ARG A 43 12.10 3.87 4.32
CA ARG A 43 13.39 3.57 4.95
C ARG A 43 13.39 2.18 5.62
N PRO A 44 14.30 1.26 5.24
CA PRO A 44 14.55 0.04 5.98
C PRO A 44 14.97 0.32 7.43
N ARG A 45 14.38 -0.39 8.40
CA ARG A 45 14.72 -0.19 9.82
C ARG A 45 15.96 -0.96 10.28
N VAL A 46 16.33 -2.02 9.57
CA VAL A 46 17.28 -3.04 10.05
C VAL A 46 18.61 -3.03 9.28
N THR A 47 18.68 -2.37 8.12
CA THR A 47 19.86 -2.47 7.22
C THR A 47 20.34 -1.12 6.71
N LYS A 48 21.53 -1.12 6.08
CA LYS A 48 22.10 0.04 5.37
C LYS A 48 21.63 0.14 3.91
N THR A 49 20.58 -0.58 3.53
CA THR A 49 20.02 -0.52 2.18
C THR A 49 19.54 0.91 1.91
N PRO A 50 19.75 1.47 0.70
CA PRO A 50 19.30 2.81 0.38
C PRO A 50 17.78 2.98 0.57
N GLU A 51 17.39 4.16 1.02
CA GLU A 51 16.00 4.57 1.15
C GLU A 51 15.38 4.74 -0.24
N VAL A 52 14.09 4.43 -0.37
CA VAL A 52 13.32 4.74 -1.58
C VAL A 52 12.60 6.06 -1.36
N VAL A 53 12.85 7.02 -2.25
CA VAL A 53 12.26 8.36 -2.17
C VAL A 53 11.36 8.58 -3.39
N VAL A 54 10.10 8.92 -3.14
CA VAL A 54 9.08 9.15 -4.16
C VAL A 54 8.55 10.57 -4.02
N GLY A 55 8.86 11.46 -4.96
CA GLY A 55 8.28 12.80 -5.00
C GLY A 55 6.77 12.73 -5.24
N TYR A 56 6.00 13.54 -4.50
CA TYR A 56 4.54 13.55 -4.57
C TYR A 56 4.01 13.87 -5.99
N ASP A 57 4.71 14.73 -6.72
CA ASP A 57 4.41 15.09 -8.11
C ASP A 57 4.54 13.92 -9.09
N ARG A 58 5.23 12.84 -8.70
CA ARG A 58 5.44 11.64 -9.51
C ARG A 58 4.46 10.52 -9.17
N ILE A 59 3.63 10.68 -8.14
CA ILE A 59 2.64 9.68 -7.75
C ILE A 59 1.50 9.72 -8.76
N LEU A 60 1.20 8.57 -9.33
CA LEU A 60 0.13 8.36 -10.30
C LEU A 60 -1.17 7.96 -9.60
N GLY A 61 -1.07 7.23 -8.49
CA GLY A 61 -2.21 6.75 -7.72
C GLY A 61 -1.78 6.07 -6.43
N CYS A 62 -2.69 6.08 -5.46
CA CYS A 62 -2.57 5.38 -4.19
C CYS A 62 -3.82 4.52 -3.95
N THR A 63 -3.64 3.32 -3.41
CA THR A 63 -4.73 2.43 -3.02
C THR A 63 -4.43 1.76 -1.68
N LEU A 64 -5.40 1.82 -0.76
CA LEU A 64 -5.41 1.01 0.45
C LEU A 64 -6.50 -0.07 0.33
N GLY A 65 -6.16 -1.34 0.54
CA GLY A 65 -7.13 -2.44 0.44
C GLY A 65 -6.50 -3.82 0.49
N THR A 66 -7.30 -4.85 0.25
CA THR A 66 -6.78 -6.22 0.06
C THR A 66 -6.06 -6.35 -1.28
N GLU A 67 -5.30 -7.44 -1.45
CA GLU A 67 -4.65 -7.76 -2.72
C GLU A 67 -5.64 -7.75 -3.89
N GLU A 68 -6.83 -8.35 -3.72
CA GLU A 68 -7.85 -8.39 -4.75
C GLU A 68 -8.38 -7.00 -5.11
N GLN A 69 -8.64 -6.15 -4.11
CA GLN A 69 -9.11 -4.79 -4.32
C GLN A 69 -8.08 -3.94 -5.07
N ILE A 70 -6.79 -4.09 -4.73
CA ILE A 70 -5.69 -3.39 -5.42
C ILE A 70 -5.59 -3.85 -6.87
N ILE A 71 -5.63 -5.16 -7.12
CA ILE A 71 -5.59 -5.73 -8.47
C ILE A 71 -6.78 -5.25 -9.31
N GLU A 72 -7.98 -5.22 -8.73
CA GLU A 72 -9.19 -4.77 -9.40
C GLU A 72 -9.13 -3.28 -9.76
N LYS A 73 -8.74 -2.42 -8.81
CA LYS A 73 -8.62 -0.98 -9.03
C LYS A 73 -7.59 -0.63 -10.10
N GLN A 74 -6.43 -1.28 -10.09
CA GLN A 74 -5.41 -1.02 -11.11
C GLN A 74 -5.83 -1.45 -12.51
N LYS A 75 -6.60 -2.54 -12.66
CA LYS A 75 -7.17 -2.94 -13.96
C LYS A 75 -8.03 -1.83 -14.54
N SER A 76 -8.81 -1.14 -13.70
CA SER A 76 -9.64 -0.01 -14.09
C SER A 76 -8.80 1.20 -14.48
N PHE A 77 -7.82 1.56 -13.65
CA PHE A 77 -7.01 2.78 -13.84
C PHE A 77 -6.05 2.70 -15.04
N TYR A 78 -5.32 1.59 -15.19
CA TYR A 78 -4.27 1.44 -16.21
C TYR A 78 -4.71 0.66 -17.46
N GLY A 79 -5.97 0.19 -17.52
CA GLY A 79 -6.55 -0.48 -18.68
C GLY A 79 -5.70 -1.63 -19.24
N ARG A 80 -5.79 -2.84 -18.67
CA ARG A 80 -5.23 -4.11 -19.20
C ARG A 80 -3.72 -4.17 -19.58
N ALA A 81 -2.96 -3.08 -19.53
CA ALA A 81 -1.56 -3.08 -19.96
C ALA A 81 -0.56 -3.37 -18.82
N ILE A 82 -0.97 -3.22 -17.57
CA ILE A 82 -0.10 -3.26 -16.38
C ILE A 82 -0.67 -4.30 -15.39
N LEU A 83 -0.81 -5.53 -15.88
CA LEU A 83 -1.41 -6.64 -15.13
C LEU A 83 -0.41 -7.24 -14.14
N GLY A 84 -0.48 -6.85 -12.86
CA GLY A 84 -0.07 -7.65 -11.69
C GLY A 84 1.43 -7.93 -11.47
N SER A 85 2.23 -8.01 -12.53
CA SER A 85 3.68 -8.22 -12.49
C SER A 85 4.43 -7.03 -11.89
N LEU A 86 3.86 -5.82 -11.99
CA LEU A 86 4.46 -4.60 -11.43
C LEU A 86 4.30 -4.49 -9.91
N ILE A 87 3.12 -4.84 -9.38
CA ILE A 87 2.78 -4.65 -7.97
C ILE A 87 3.42 -5.75 -7.13
N PHE A 88 3.12 -6.99 -7.49
CA PHE A 88 3.45 -8.11 -6.63
C PHE A 88 4.67 -8.89 -7.15
N GLY A 89 5.06 -8.75 -8.43
CA GLY A 89 6.22 -9.47 -8.98
C GLY A 89 6.24 -10.96 -8.60
N PRO A 90 7.41 -11.60 -8.42
CA PRO A 90 7.49 -12.92 -7.80
C PRO A 90 7.16 -12.91 -6.28
N ALA A 91 7.12 -11.74 -5.62
CA ALA A 91 6.78 -11.63 -4.20
C ALA A 91 5.27 -11.80 -3.90
N GLY A 92 4.38 -11.63 -4.88
CA GLY A 92 2.97 -12.03 -4.79
C GLY A 92 2.80 -13.53 -4.59
N ALA A 93 3.73 -14.31 -5.15
CA ALA A 93 3.80 -15.74 -4.86
C ALA A 93 4.25 -16.03 -3.42
N VAL A 94 4.89 -15.09 -2.72
CA VAL A 94 5.30 -15.24 -1.31
C VAL A 94 4.12 -15.02 -0.38
N VAL A 95 3.27 -14.03 -0.66
CA VAL A 95 2.00 -13.83 0.07
C VAL A 95 1.06 -15.03 -0.14
N GLY A 96 0.95 -15.54 -1.37
CA GLY A 96 0.16 -16.75 -1.66
C GLY A 96 0.81 -18.09 -1.23
N GLY A 97 2.14 -18.13 -1.08
CA GLY A 97 2.93 -19.36 -0.86
C GLY A 97 3.31 -19.63 0.60
N LEU A 98 3.54 -18.59 1.42
CA LEU A 98 3.83 -18.77 2.85
C LEU A 98 2.60 -19.24 3.65
N ASP A 99 1.39 -18.95 3.16
CA ASP A 99 0.15 -19.51 3.70
C ASP A 99 0.03 -21.03 3.43
N GLY A 100 0.85 -21.59 2.53
CA GLY A 100 0.86 -23.02 2.19
C GLY A 100 1.60 -23.92 3.20
N LEU A 101 2.48 -23.37 4.04
CA LEU A 101 3.37 -24.15 4.91
C LEU A 101 2.92 -24.26 6.37
N THR A 102 1.92 -23.47 6.80
CA THR A 102 1.46 -23.50 8.20
C THR A 102 -0.05 -23.76 8.28
N LYS A 103 -0.41 -24.97 8.71
CA LYS A 103 -1.76 -25.37 9.10
C LYS A 103 -2.39 -24.34 10.05
N LYS A 104 -3.28 -23.48 9.56
CA LYS A 104 -4.62 -23.15 10.09
C LYS A 104 -5.19 -21.95 9.34
N ARG A 105 -6.24 -22.22 8.56
CA ARG A 105 -7.13 -21.22 7.96
C ARG A 105 -7.65 -20.24 9.02
N LYS A 106 -7.02 -19.07 9.09
CA LYS A 106 -7.78 -17.82 9.07
C LYS A 106 -7.45 -17.20 7.71
N LYS A 107 -8.47 -16.83 6.93
CA LYS A 107 -8.29 -15.81 5.90
C LYS A 107 -7.81 -14.57 6.66
N SER A 108 -6.50 -14.42 6.81
CA SER A 108 -5.92 -13.20 7.31
C SER A 108 -6.17 -12.20 6.18
N MET A 109 -7.17 -11.32 6.35
CA MET A 109 -7.38 -10.23 5.40
C MET A 109 -6.23 -9.26 5.59
N HIS A 110 -5.14 -9.51 4.88
CA HIS A 110 -4.02 -8.60 4.83
C HIS A 110 -4.46 -7.34 4.10
N THR A 111 -4.12 -6.20 4.70
CA THR A 111 -4.38 -4.88 4.10
C THR A 111 -3.05 -4.34 3.61
N TYR A 112 -3.05 -3.85 2.39
CA TYR A 112 -1.87 -3.32 1.73
C TYR A 112 -2.10 -1.88 1.31
N LEU A 113 -1.03 -1.10 1.34
CA LEU A 113 -0.91 0.21 0.72
C LEU A 113 -0.08 0.05 -0.55
N SER A 114 -0.70 0.32 -1.70
CA SER A 114 -0.05 0.41 -3.00
C SER A 114 0.10 1.88 -3.38
N ILE A 115 1.31 2.26 -3.81
CA ILE A 115 1.65 3.60 -4.29
C ILE A 115 2.29 3.44 -5.65
N GLU A 116 1.60 3.86 -6.70
CA GLU A 116 2.09 3.84 -8.06
C GLU A 116 2.72 5.19 -8.41
N TYR A 117 3.89 5.17 -9.04
CA TYR A 117 4.66 6.38 -9.36
C TYR A 117 5.49 6.24 -10.62
N GLY A 118 5.92 7.36 -11.20
CA GLY A 118 6.76 7.38 -12.40
C GLY A 118 6.00 7.90 -13.62
N SER A 119 5.99 7.12 -14.71
CA SER A 119 5.28 7.48 -15.94
C SER A 119 4.15 6.49 -16.18
N ILE A 120 3.05 6.95 -16.77
CA ILE A 120 1.92 6.07 -17.16
C ILE A 120 2.38 4.95 -18.11
N MET A 121 3.41 5.19 -18.93
CA MET A 121 3.94 4.20 -19.87
C MET A 121 4.92 3.20 -19.24
N ASP A 122 5.52 3.55 -18.10
CA ASP A 122 6.46 2.70 -17.34
C ASP A 122 6.28 3.00 -15.84
N PRO A 123 5.14 2.60 -15.25
CA PRO A 123 4.89 2.88 -13.85
C PRO A 123 5.72 1.95 -12.98
N LYS A 124 6.00 2.42 -11.77
CA LYS A 124 6.61 1.66 -10.68
C LYS A 124 5.63 1.62 -9.52
N ALA A 125 5.75 0.59 -8.68
CA ALA A 125 4.92 0.45 -7.50
C ALA A 125 5.78 0.25 -6.25
N VAL A 126 5.31 0.83 -5.15
CA VAL A 126 5.67 0.46 -3.79
C VAL A 126 4.46 -0.21 -3.17
N VAL A 127 4.66 -1.37 -2.56
CA VAL A 127 3.61 -2.14 -1.90
C VAL A 127 4.04 -2.49 -0.49
N LEU A 128 3.26 -1.99 0.46
CA LEU A 128 3.51 -2.10 1.89
C LEU A 128 2.34 -2.83 2.55
N GLU A 129 2.63 -3.78 3.43
CA GLU A 129 1.65 -4.45 4.26
C GLU A 129 1.44 -3.70 5.58
N VAL A 130 0.17 -3.46 5.90
CA VAL A 130 -0.27 -2.99 7.21
C VAL A 130 -0.12 -4.15 8.20
N VAL A 131 0.84 -4.02 9.10
CA VAL A 131 1.12 -4.99 10.16
C VAL A 131 0.74 -4.45 11.54
N GLY A 132 0.76 -5.29 12.58
CA GLY A 132 0.46 -4.87 13.96
C GLY A 132 1.38 -3.75 14.50
N ALA A 133 2.53 -3.52 13.88
CA ALA A 133 3.44 -2.43 14.21
C ALA A 133 3.11 -1.09 13.51
N THR A 134 2.08 -1.02 12.66
CA THR A 134 1.65 0.17 11.90
C THR A 134 0.92 1.17 12.80
N LEU A 135 1.66 1.76 13.75
CA LEU A 135 1.09 2.70 14.72
C LEU A 135 0.71 4.03 14.05
N GLY A 136 -0.50 4.51 14.33
CA GLY A 136 -1.02 5.79 13.84
C GLY A 136 -1.34 5.83 12.36
N LEU A 137 -1.67 4.68 11.76
CA LEU A 137 -2.05 4.56 10.35
C LEU A 137 -3.11 5.58 9.93
N SER A 138 -4.20 5.75 10.69
CA SER A 138 -5.28 6.70 10.32
C SER A 138 -4.75 8.12 10.12
N LYS A 139 -3.97 8.63 11.09
CA LYS A 139 -3.36 9.95 10.96
C LYS A 139 -2.37 10.02 9.80
N TRP A 140 -1.60 8.96 9.59
CA TRP A 140 -0.66 8.90 8.46
C TRP A 140 -1.40 8.96 7.11
N LEU A 141 -2.53 8.26 6.99
CA LEU A 141 -3.37 8.26 5.80
C LEU A 141 -4.01 9.63 5.57
N GLU A 142 -4.63 10.21 6.61
CA GLU A 142 -5.24 11.55 6.55
C GLU A 142 -4.27 12.59 5.98
N GLU A 143 -3.00 12.54 6.40
CA GLU A 143 -2.00 13.51 5.99
C GLU A 143 -1.42 13.17 4.61
N PHE A 144 -1.31 11.88 4.27
CA PHE A 144 -0.87 11.46 2.94
C PHE A 144 -1.95 11.70 1.87
N GLU A 145 -3.24 11.71 2.24
CA GLU A 145 -4.37 12.08 1.38
C GLU A 145 -4.27 13.48 0.79
N ASP A 146 -3.70 14.43 1.53
CA ASP A 146 -3.49 15.80 1.05
C ASP A 146 -2.32 15.92 0.05
N HIS A 147 -1.45 14.90 -0.04
CA HIS A 147 -0.23 14.94 -0.84
C HIS A 147 -0.29 14.15 -2.15
N ALA A 148 -1.19 13.17 -2.26
CA ALA A 148 -1.17 12.21 -3.35
C ALA A 148 -2.57 11.95 -3.93
N PRO A 149 -2.70 11.64 -5.23
CA PRO A 149 -3.97 11.20 -5.80
C PRO A 149 -4.37 9.82 -5.27
N TRP A 150 -5.58 9.70 -4.74
CA TRP A 150 -6.13 8.42 -4.26
C TRP A 150 -7.13 7.83 -5.23
N ILE A 151 -6.96 6.55 -5.53
CA ILE A 151 -7.90 5.77 -6.33
C ILE A 151 -9.03 5.32 -5.39
N VAL A 152 -9.95 6.25 -5.15
CA VAL A 152 -11.18 6.01 -4.39
C VAL A 152 -12.17 5.22 -5.24
N ASP A 153 -12.91 4.34 -4.57
CA ASP A 153 -13.94 3.52 -5.19
C ASP A 153 -15.21 4.36 -5.39
N GLU A 154 -15.71 4.49 -6.62
CA GLU A 154 -17.16 4.55 -6.81
C GLU A 154 -17.65 3.10 -6.78
N SER A 155 -17.95 2.57 -5.61
CA SER A 155 -18.60 1.26 -5.53
C SER A 155 -19.85 1.31 -6.39
N PRO A 156 -20.14 0.30 -7.22
CA PRO A 156 -21.49 0.16 -7.72
C PRO A 156 -22.39 0.09 -6.48
N LYS A 157 -23.25 1.11 -6.31
CA LYS A 157 -24.32 1.11 -5.30
C LYS A 157 -24.91 -0.29 -5.33
N ALA A 158 -24.91 -0.98 -4.18
CA ALA A 158 -25.62 -2.24 -4.07
C ALA A 158 -27.03 -2.04 -4.67
N PRO A 159 -27.51 -2.94 -5.56
CA PRO A 159 -28.82 -2.77 -6.15
C PRO A 159 -29.82 -2.58 -5.00
N GLU A 160 -30.57 -1.47 -5.05
CA GLU A 160 -31.57 -1.19 -4.03
C GLU A 160 -32.46 -2.44 -3.90
N PRO A 161 -32.72 -2.92 -2.66
CA PRO A 161 -33.56 -4.09 -2.48
C PRO A 161 -34.88 -3.85 -3.22
N PRO A 162 -35.39 -4.84 -3.97
CA PRO A 162 -36.62 -4.66 -4.72
C PRO A 162 -37.68 -4.15 -3.76
N LYS A 163 -38.32 -3.03 -4.12
CA LYS A 163 -39.41 -2.45 -3.32
C LYS A 163 -40.38 -3.57 -2.99
N ARG A 164 -40.49 -3.89 -1.70
CA ARG A 164 -41.47 -4.86 -1.20
C ARG A 164 -42.83 -4.36 -1.68
N ILE A 165 -43.42 -5.05 -2.65
CA ILE A 165 -44.82 -4.87 -3.00
C ILE A 165 -45.57 -5.43 -1.80
N GLU A 166 -46.12 -4.56 -0.98
CA GLU A 166 -47.09 -4.96 0.04
C GLU A 166 -48.33 -5.43 -0.72
N LEU A 167 -48.66 -6.72 -0.58
CA LEU A 167 -49.89 -7.34 -1.07
C LEU A 167 -50.98 -7.20 -0.01
#